data_AF-A0A402DKY6-F1
#
_entry.id   AF-A0A402DKY6-F1
#
_cell.length_a   1.000
_cell.length_b   1.000
_cell.length_c   1.000
_cell.angle_alpha   90.00
_cell.angle_beta   90.00
_cell.angle_gamma   90.00
#
_symmetry.space_group_name_H-M   'P 1'
#
loop_
_entity.id
_entity.type
_entity.pdbx_description
1 polymer ?
#
loop_
_entity_poly.entity_id
_entity_poly.type
_entity_poly.pdbx_seq_one_letter_code
_entity_poly.pdbx_strand_id
1 'polypeptide(L)'
;MSIVFYLERTNQLSLLPDKDLVDLCPPYRTITSNEEPEIGALENARDFVKKVLENRLGDIPGDIGQCINDASVISVLEEMLKAALIVNSFEECRKSFSIIINK
;
A
#
# COMPACT_ATOMS: atom_id res chain seq x y z
N MET A 1 -2.51 -16.97 -1.14
CA MET A 1 -1.34 -16.37 -0.44
C MET A 1 -1.78 -15.02 0.08
N SER A 2 -1.73 -14.78 1.39
CA SER A 2 -2.10 -13.49 2.01
C SER A 2 -0.93 -12.49 1.91
N ILE A 3 -1.19 -11.19 1.92
CA ILE A 3 -0.16 -10.13 1.98
C ILE A 3 0.82 -10.35 3.15
N VAL A 4 0.35 -10.96 4.24
CA VAL A 4 1.14 -11.42 5.40
C VAL A 4 2.30 -12.34 4.97
N PHE A 5 2.08 -13.20 3.97
CA PHE A 5 3.10 -14.11 3.44
C PHE A 5 4.17 -13.38 2.59
N TYR A 6 3.79 -12.29 1.92
CA TYR A 6 4.74 -11.46 1.19
C TYR A 6 5.63 -10.65 2.15
N LEU A 7 5.05 -10.14 3.25
CA LEU A 7 5.79 -9.42 4.29
C LEU A 7 6.80 -10.35 4.99
N GLU A 8 6.37 -11.54 5.40
CA GLU A 8 7.23 -12.54 6.08
C GLU A 8 8.43 -12.98 5.22
N ARG A 9 8.26 -13.10 3.89
CA ARG A 9 9.34 -13.49 2.97
C ARG A 9 10.40 -12.41 2.72
N THR A 10 10.08 -11.13 2.92
CA THR A 10 11.01 -10.04 2.58
C THR A 10 12.11 -9.80 3.62
N ASN A 11 12.13 -10.52 4.74
CA ASN A 11 13.16 -10.40 5.80
C ASN A 11 13.42 -8.95 6.25
N GLN A 12 12.46 -8.04 6.00
CA GLN A 12 12.46 -6.62 6.39
C GLN A 12 11.48 -6.35 7.54
N LEU A 13 10.88 -7.40 8.12
CA LEU A 13 9.97 -7.29 9.26
C LEU A 13 10.63 -6.63 10.47
N SER A 14 11.96 -6.72 10.58
CA SER A 14 12.76 -6.13 11.64
C SER A 14 13.01 -4.63 11.49
N LEU A 15 12.66 -4.01 10.34
CA LEU A 15 12.76 -2.56 10.12
C LEU A 15 11.47 -1.81 10.42
N LEU A 16 10.33 -2.51 10.42
CA LEU A 16 9.05 -1.94 10.81
C LEU A 16 8.78 -2.36 12.26
N PRO A 17 8.42 -1.43 13.18
CA PRO A 17 7.99 -1.83 14.50
C PRO A 17 6.79 -2.79 14.34
N ASP A 18 6.87 -3.98 14.94
CA ASP A 18 5.86 -5.07 14.91
C ASP A 18 4.40 -4.59 15.07
N LYS A 19 4.22 -3.42 15.72
CA LYS A 19 2.94 -2.73 15.92
C LYS A 19 2.28 -2.19 14.63
N ASP A 20 3.05 -1.75 13.63
CA ASP A 20 2.49 -1.37 12.34
C ASP A 20 2.08 -2.62 11.56
N LEU A 21 2.77 -3.75 11.72
CA LEU A 21 2.49 -4.97 10.95
C LEU A 21 1.09 -5.58 11.22
N VAL A 22 0.58 -5.44 12.45
CA VAL A 22 -0.78 -5.86 12.81
C VAL A 22 -1.84 -4.93 12.21
N ASP A 23 -1.51 -3.64 12.07
CA ASP A 23 -2.31 -2.62 11.34
C ASP A 23 -2.16 -2.79 9.81
N LEU A 24 -1.06 -3.42 9.37
CA LEU A 24 -0.77 -3.78 7.98
C LEU A 24 -1.51 -5.07 7.52
N CYS A 25 -2.30 -5.69 8.40
CA CYS A 25 -3.23 -6.73 8.02
C CYS A 25 -4.34 -6.08 7.18
N PRO A 26 -4.66 -6.59 5.98
CA PRO A 26 -5.50 -5.86 5.06
C PRO A 26 -6.93 -5.75 5.62
N PRO A 27 -7.50 -4.55 5.71
CA PRO A 27 -8.78 -4.28 6.32
C PRO A 27 -9.97 -4.77 5.47
N TYR A 28 -9.75 -5.60 4.44
CA TYR A 28 -10.86 -6.27 3.76
C TYR A 28 -11.65 -7.19 4.70
N ARG A 29 -11.12 -7.52 5.88
CA ARG A 29 -11.77 -8.43 6.83
C ARG A 29 -12.66 -7.76 7.88
N THR A 30 -12.71 -6.42 7.93
CA THR A 30 -13.51 -5.70 8.94
C THR A 30 -14.62 -4.89 8.27
N ILE A 31 -15.47 -5.59 7.51
CA ILE A 31 -16.86 -5.18 7.35
C ILE A 31 -17.56 -5.34 8.70
N THR A 32 -17.37 -4.38 9.60
CA THR A 32 -18.24 -4.24 10.77
C THR A 32 -18.95 -2.90 10.69
N SER A 33 -20.22 -3.01 10.30
CA SER A 33 -21.31 -2.12 10.67
C SER A 33 -21.36 -0.76 9.97
N ASN A 34 -22.14 -0.80 8.89
CA ASN A 34 -23.07 0.24 8.44
C ASN A 34 -22.47 1.35 7.58
N GLU A 35 -22.97 1.40 6.34
CA GLU A 35 -22.96 2.50 5.37
C GLU A 35 -21.82 2.48 4.31
N GLU A 36 -22.23 1.86 3.19
CA GLU A 36 -21.77 1.96 1.79
C GLU A 36 -20.60 1.09 1.25
N PRO A 37 -20.82 0.44 0.09
CA PRO A 37 -20.04 -0.70 -0.39
C PRO A 37 -18.90 -0.24 -1.31
N GLU A 38 -17.76 -0.93 -1.28
CA GLU A 38 -16.60 -0.75 -2.19
C GLU A 38 -15.81 0.58 -2.07
N ILE A 39 -16.45 1.73 -1.89
CA ILE A 39 -15.78 3.04 -1.82
C ILE A 39 -14.84 3.12 -0.61
N GLY A 40 -15.29 2.68 0.57
CA GLY A 40 -14.47 2.66 1.78
C GLY A 40 -13.28 1.69 1.71
N ALA A 41 -13.40 0.59 0.96
CA ALA A 41 -12.31 -0.35 0.78
C ALA A 41 -11.21 0.21 -0.12
N LEU A 42 -11.60 0.95 -1.16
CA LEU A 42 -10.67 1.60 -2.08
C LEU A 42 -9.92 2.75 -1.40
N GLU A 43 -10.63 3.60 -0.65
CA GLU A 43 -10.01 4.70 0.11
C GLU A 43 -9.03 4.18 1.16
N ASN A 44 -9.43 3.15 1.91
CA ASN A 44 -8.56 2.50 2.89
C ASN A 44 -7.31 1.89 2.24
N ALA A 45 -7.45 1.24 1.08
CA ALA A 45 -6.30 0.71 0.34
C ALA A 45 -5.34 1.82 -0.12
N ARG A 46 -5.86 3.00 -0.53
CA ARG A 46 -5.02 4.15 -0.89
C ARG A 46 -4.23 4.67 0.30
N ASP A 47 -4.91 4.88 1.43
CA ASP A 47 -4.27 5.40 2.64
C ASP A 47 -3.27 4.41 3.22
N PHE A 48 -3.53 3.11 3.05
CA PHE A 48 -2.58 2.08 3.41
C PHE A 48 -1.27 2.16 2.61
N VAL A 49 -1.36 2.28 1.28
CA VAL A 49 -0.17 2.42 0.42
C VAL A 49 0.62 3.68 0.79
N LYS A 50 -0.09 4.79 1.06
CA LYS A 50 0.55 6.02 1.56
C LYS A 50 1.26 5.77 2.88
N LYS A 51 0.59 5.22 3.88
CA LYS A 51 1.18 4.97 5.21
C LYS A 51 2.43 4.09 5.13
N VAL A 52 2.44 3.08 4.27
CA VAL A 52 3.63 2.23 4.03
C VAL A 52 4.79 3.05 3.44
N LEU A 53 4.52 3.89 2.45
CA LEU A 53 5.54 4.76 1.87
C LEU A 53 6.04 5.80 2.86
N GLU A 54 5.16 6.41 3.65
CA GLU A 54 5.51 7.37 4.71
C GLU A 54 6.42 6.73 5.76
N ASN A 55 6.05 5.55 6.25
CA ASN A 55 6.82 4.81 7.23
C ASN A 55 8.20 4.37 6.72
N ARG A 56 8.33 4.05 5.42
CA ARG A 56 9.59 3.54 4.85
C ARG A 56 10.52 4.63 4.34
N LEU A 57 9.96 5.65 3.69
CA LEU A 57 10.73 6.64 2.91
C LEU A 57 10.60 8.07 3.47
N GLY A 58 9.72 8.31 4.45
CA GLY A 58 9.40 9.64 4.98
C GLY A 58 8.26 10.32 4.21
N ASP A 59 8.16 11.64 4.32
CA ASP A 59 7.08 12.41 3.68
C ASP A 59 6.90 12.09 2.19
N ILE A 60 5.66 11.73 1.82
CA ILE A 60 5.33 11.37 0.44
C ILE A 60 5.38 12.60 -0.47
N PRO A 61 6.07 12.51 -1.61
CA PRO A 61 5.98 13.51 -2.67
C PRO A 61 4.55 13.63 -3.21
N GLY A 62 4.10 14.85 -3.47
CA GLY A 62 2.73 15.12 -3.93
C GLY A 62 2.33 14.35 -5.20
N ASP A 63 3.29 14.09 -6.12
CA ASP A 63 3.06 13.31 -7.33
C ASP A 63 2.76 11.83 -7.05
N ILE A 64 3.41 11.24 -6.04
CA ILE A 64 3.17 9.85 -5.63
C ILE A 64 1.83 9.74 -4.91
N GLY A 65 1.53 10.67 -4.00
CA GLY A 65 0.24 10.71 -3.31
C GLY A 65 -0.92 10.85 -4.29
N GLN A 66 -0.77 11.70 -5.31
CA GLN A 66 -1.76 11.86 -6.37
C GLN A 66 -1.91 10.59 -7.21
N CYS A 67 -0.80 9.97 -7.60
CA CYS A 67 -0.81 8.70 -8.35
C CYS A 67 -1.61 7.59 -7.64
N ILE A 68 -1.46 7.48 -6.31
CA ILE A 68 -2.23 6.53 -5.49
C ILE A 68 -3.72 6.92 -5.46
N ASN A 69 -4.04 8.21 -5.34
CA ASN A 69 -5.44 8.68 -5.36
C ASN A 69 -6.12 8.51 -6.72
N ASP A 70 -5.38 8.60 -7.81
CA ASP A 70 -5.91 8.39 -9.17
C ASP A 70 -6.22 6.91 -9.43
N ALA A 71 -5.56 5.99 -8.70
CA ALA A 71 -5.81 4.55 -8.81
C ALA A 71 -7.23 4.21 -8.35
N SER A 72 -8.08 3.83 -9.30
CA SER A 72 -9.50 3.52 -9.07
C SER A 72 -9.77 2.02 -8.90
N VAL A 73 -8.73 1.18 -8.96
CA VAL A 73 -8.84 -0.28 -8.93
C VAL A 73 -8.02 -0.84 -7.78
N ILE A 74 -8.63 -1.67 -6.93
CA ILE A 74 -7.98 -2.27 -5.76
C ILE A 74 -6.77 -3.12 -6.15
N SER A 75 -6.85 -3.90 -7.23
CA SER A 75 -5.71 -4.72 -7.68
C SER A 75 -4.49 -3.89 -8.08
N VAL A 76 -4.70 -2.69 -8.63
CA VAL A 76 -3.62 -1.74 -8.93
C VAL A 76 -2.97 -1.27 -7.64
N LEU A 77 -3.77 -0.96 -6.61
CA LEU A 77 -3.26 -0.56 -5.29
C LEU A 77 -2.50 -1.70 -4.60
N GLU A 78 -2.93 -2.96 -4.73
CA GLU A 78 -2.18 -4.10 -4.20
C GLU A 78 -0.82 -4.28 -4.88
N GLU A 79 -0.73 -4.09 -6.19
CA GLU A 79 0.54 -4.12 -6.92
C GLU A 79 1.43 -2.92 -6.54
N MET A 80 0.84 -1.74 -6.39
CA MET A 80 1.54 -0.55 -5.88
C MET A 80 2.09 -0.80 -4.47
N LEU A 81 1.32 -1.43 -3.60
CA LEU A 81 1.76 -1.82 -2.27
C LEU A 81 2.97 -2.77 -2.32
N LYS A 82 2.90 -3.82 -3.14
CA LYS A 82 4.02 -4.76 -3.31
C LYS A 82 5.28 -4.04 -3.80
N ALA A 83 5.14 -3.14 -4.76
CA ALA A 83 6.25 -2.30 -5.20
C ALA A 83 6.75 -1.40 -4.05
N ALA A 84 5.86 -0.73 -3.33
CA ALA A 84 6.19 0.14 -2.20
C ALA A 84 6.95 -0.58 -1.07
N LEU A 85 6.82 -1.91 -0.93
CA LEU A 85 7.59 -2.73 0.02
C LEU A 85 9.00 -3.12 -0.49
N ILE A 86 9.21 -3.10 -1.80
CA ILE A 86 10.46 -3.54 -2.45
C ILE A 86 11.38 -2.35 -2.75
N VAL A 87 10.81 -1.22 -3.15
CA VAL A 87 11.57 -0.03 -3.56
C VAL A 87 12.33 0.61 -2.41
N ASN A 88 13.50 1.18 -2.71
CA ASN A 88 14.36 1.83 -1.70
C ASN A 88 14.36 3.36 -1.82
N SER A 89 13.64 3.91 -2.80
CA SER A 89 13.54 5.36 -3.04
C SER A 89 12.23 5.73 -3.72
N PHE A 90 11.82 6.99 -3.59
CA PHE A 90 10.65 7.52 -4.29
C PHE A 90 10.80 7.51 -5.83
N GLU A 91 12.03 7.66 -6.34
CA GLU A 91 12.30 7.52 -7.78
C GLU A 91 11.97 6.13 -8.31
N GLU A 92 12.36 5.09 -7.58
CA GLU A 92 12.11 3.70 -7.92
C GLU A 92 10.63 3.34 -7.74
N CYS A 93 9.99 3.89 -6.70
CA CYS A 93 8.55 3.81 -6.49
C CYS A 93 7.78 4.37 -7.69
N ARG A 94 8.11 5.59 -8.12
CA ARG A 94 7.47 6.27 -9.26
C ARG A 94 7.62 5.49 -10.57
N LYS A 95 8.82 4.94 -10.83
CA LYS A 95 9.05 4.06 -12.00
C LYS A 95 8.19 2.80 -11.92
N SER A 96 8.15 2.15 -10.77
CA SER A 96 7.32 0.96 -10.53
C SER A 96 5.84 1.25 -10.76
N PHE A 97 5.32 2.37 -10.23
CA PHE A 97 3.91 2.76 -10.38
C PHE A 97 3.55 3.03 -11.83
N SER A 98 4.43 3.71 -12.58
CA SER A 98 4.24 3.93 -14.01
C SER A 98 4.13 2.62 -14.78
N ILE A 99 4.96 1.61 -14.45
CA ILE A 99 4.88 0.29 -15.07
C ILE A 99 3.55 -0.41 -14.73
N ILE A 100 3.10 -0.33 -13.48
CA ILE A 100 1.85 -0.96 -13.03
C ILE A 100 0.63 -0.35 -13.74
N ILE A 101 0.60 0.98 -13.89
CA ILE A 101 -0.55 1.69 -14.50
C ILE A 101 -0.61 1.45 -16.02
N ASN A 102 0.53 1.35 -16.70
CA ASN A 102 0.59 1.15 -18.15
C ASN A 102 0.52 -0.33 -18.57
N LYS A 103 0.26 -1.24 -17.62
CA LYS A 103 0.17 -2.68 -17.86
C LYS A 103 -1.26 -3.11 -18.19
#